data_AF-A0A3S4SE03-F1
#
_entry.id   AF-A0A3S4SE03-F1
#
_cell.length_a   1.000
_cell.length_b   1.000
_cell.length_c   1.000
_cell.angle_alpha   90.00
_cell.angle_beta   90.00
_cell.angle_gamma   90.00
#
_symmetry.space_group_name_H-M   'P 1'
#
loop_
_entity.id
_entity.type
_entity.pdbx_description
1 polymer ?
#
loop_
_entity_poly.entity_id
_entity_poly.type
_entity_poly.pdbx_seq_one_letter_code
_entity_poly.pdbx_strand_id
1 'polypeptide(L)'
;MSASSASSPRGLAVAAAAALAASLVACSSGQNAGSEASLPSYNPSANPSATAGPSGVPASTGASSAASGDSTAAAATITAEELSQPDIEYTVTGIPEELSAEQVEVLKAYVTYDARTWKGAREVSGIESIEPLMSGTVLDNYRSLYNELQSSGTHYEGSYAVEILSIEVAQDGDAATVQTCNDHTRTKRVAETGQEDQNTEKRAYELAHITMNKIEGKLLVLSVDAGPVETC
;
A
#
# COMPACT_ATOMS: atom_id res chain seq x y z
N MET A 1 18.85 -61.27 34.10
CA MET A 1 19.43 -60.05 33.49
C MET A 1 18.30 -59.03 33.41
N SER A 2 18.36 -58.01 34.27
CA SER A 2 17.37 -56.93 34.32
C SER A 2 17.64 -55.95 33.19
N ALA A 3 16.60 -55.53 32.48
CA ALA A 3 16.61 -54.30 31.70
C ALA A 3 15.22 -53.67 31.79
N SER A 4 15.09 -52.69 32.70
CA SER A 4 14.06 -51.66 32.63
C SER A 4 14.48 -50.62 31.60
N SER A 5 13.59 -50.23 30.69
CA SER A 5 13.59 -48.94 29.98
C SER A 5 12.20 -48.79 29.36
N ALA A 6 11.31 -48.05 30.03
CA ALA A 6 11.13 -46.60 29.91
C ALA A 6 10.05 -46.28 28.86
N SER A 7 8.92 -45.83 29.40
CA SER A 7 7.72 -45.36 28.73
C SER A 7 8.00 -44.22 27.77
N SER A 8 7.46 -44.31 26.56
CA SER A 8 7.37 -43.18 25.62
C SER A 8 5.92 -42.69 25.61
N PRO A 9 5.59 -41.47 26.10
CA PRO A 9 4.25 -40.93 25.98
C PRO A 9 4.01 -40.49 24.54
N ARG A 10 2.95 -41.05 23.94
CA ARG A 10 2.37 -40.59 22.67
C ARG A 10 1.90 -39.15 22.83
N GLY A 11 2.70 -38.20 22.37
CA GLY A 11 2.25 -36.83 22.16
C GLY A 11 1.31 -36.77 20.97
N LEU A 12 0.02 -36.62 21.23
CA LEU A 12 -0.96 -36.14 20.25
C LEU A 12 -0.60 -34.69 19.91
N ALA A 13 0.09 -34.47 18.80
CA ALA A 13 0.17 -33.15 18.21
C ALA A 13 -1.17 -32.84 17.54
N VAL A 14 -2.04 -32.14 18.27
CA VAL A 14 -3.18 -31.43 17.67
C VAL A 14 -2.58 -30.27 16.87
N ALA A 15 -2.46 -30.45 15.56
CA ALA A 15 -2.15 -29.37 14.64
C ALA A 15 -3.34 -28.41 14.65
N ALA A 16 -3.24 -27.34 15.45
CA ALA A 16 -4.15 -26.22 15.39
C ALA A 16 -3.87 -25.46 14.08
N ALA A 17 -4.75 -25.65 13.10
CA ALA A 17 -4.81 -24.80 11.92
C ALA A 17 -5.23 -23.40 12.35
N ALA A 18 -4.30 -22.45 12.33
CA ALA A 18 -4.61 -21.03 12.44
C ALA A 18 -4.69 -20.46 11.02
N ALA A 19 -5.91 -20.44 10.48
CA ALA A 19 -6.25 -19.62 9.33
C ALA A 19 -6.04 -18.15 9.71
N LEU A 20 -5.28 -17.39 8.93
CA LEU A 20 -5.25 -15.93 9.03
C LEU A 20 -6.55 -15.39 8.45
N ALA A 21 -7.59 -15.42 9.29
CA ALA A 21 -8.76 -14.60 9.13
C ALA A 21 -8.37 -13.13 9.39
N ALA A 22 -8.27 -12.34 8.32
CA ALA A 22 -8.72 -10.96 8.32
C ALA A 22 -10.20 -10.89 7.89
N SER A 23 -11.03 -11.81 8.39
CA SER A 23 -12.49 -11.77 8.23
C SER A 23 -13.16 -11.80 9.60
N LEU A 24 -13.34 -10.60 10.16
CA LEU A 24 -14.41 -10.28 11.09
C LEU A 24 -15.28 -9.28 10.32
N VAL A 25 -16.43 -9.68 9.76
CA VAL A 25 -17.74 -9.42 10.36
C VAL A 25 -18.71 -10.59 10.12
N ALA A 26 -19.32 -11.06 11.21
CA ALA A 26 -20.45 -11.98 11.24
C ALA A 26 -21.81 -11.24 11.11
N CYS A 27 -22.80 -11.94 10.55
CA CYS A 27 -24.20 -11.56 10.29
C CYS A 27 -24.97 -10.84 11.42
N SER A 28 -25.84 -9.88 11.05
CA SER A 28 -27.28 -9.88 11.42
C SER A 28 -28.12 -8.84 10.65
N SER A 29 -29.12 -9.36 9.92
CA SER A 29 -30.52 -8.93 9.75
C SER A 29 -30.91 -7.45 9.70
N GLY A 30 -31.56 -7.05 8.59
CA GLY A 30 -31.94 -5.66 8.31
C GLY A 30 -33.33 -5.21 8.78
N GLN A 31 -33.70 -3.99 8.37
CA GLN A 31 -35.07 -3.52 8.16
C GLN A 31 -35.02 -2.16 7.44
N ASN A 32 -35.95 -1.96 6.49
CA ASN A 32 -36.23 -0.73 5.73
C ASN A 32 -36.41 0.55 6.58
N ALA A 33 -35.96 1.67 6.04
CA ALA A 33 -36.67 2.96 5.84
C ALA A 33 -35.58 3.98 5.42
N GLY A 34 -35.57 4.52 4.20
CA GLY A 34 -36.52 5.54 3.77
C GLY A 34 -35.93 6.92 4.10
N SER A 35 -35.37 7.62 3.11
CA SER A 35 -35.48 9.08 2.94
C SER A 35 -34.67 9.52 1.71
N GLU A 36 -35.39 10.18 0.82
CA GLU A 36 -34.92 10.92 -0.35
C GLU A 36 -33.85 11.96 0.01
N ALA A 37 -32.86 12.10 -0.88
CA ALA A 37 -32.23 13.39 -1.12
C ALA A 37 -31.77 13.44 -2.58
N SER A 38 -32.62 14.04 -3.40
CA SER A 38 -32.37 14.42 -4.79
C SER A 38 -31.10 15.27 -4.89
N LEU A 39 -30.17 14.86 -5.76
CA LEU A 39 -29.08 15.72 -6.22
C LEU A 39 -29.29 16.08 -7.70
N PRO A 40 -29.10 17.36 -8.07
CA PRO A 40 -29.50 17.88 -9.37
C PRO A 40 -28.54 17.45 -10.48
N SER A 41 -29.12 17.06 -11.61
CA SER A 41 -28.45 16.83 -12.89
C SER A 41 -27.82 18.12 -13.41
N TYR A 42 -26.53 18.08 -13.75
CA TYR A 42 -25.90 19.12 -14.57
C TYR A 42 -25.42 18.52 -15.89
N ASN A 43 -25.94 19.06 -16.98
CA ASN A 43 -25.68 18.72 -18.38
C ASN A 43 -24.99 19.93 -19.03
N PRO A 44 -23.84 19.76 -19.69
CA PRO A 44 -23.40 20.70 -20.71
C PRO A 44 -23.40 20.02 -22.08
N SER A 45 -24.48 20.24 -22.84
CA SER A 45 -24.52 20.00 -24.28
C SER A 45 -24.40 21.33 -25.02
N ALA A 46 -23.48 21.38 -26.00
CA ALA A 46 -23.42 22.27 -27.18
C ALA A 46 -23.11 23.77 -26.88
N ASN A 47 -22.34 24.53 -27.68
CA ASN A 47 -21.94 24.43 -29.10
C ASN A 47 -20.80 25.46 -29.38
N PRO A 48 -20.41 25.81 -30.64
CA PRO A 48 -19.01 25.88 -31.06
C PRO A 48 -18.57 27.32 -31.45
N SER A 49 -17.32 27.50 -31.86
CA SER A 49 -17.01 28.45 -32.95
C SER A 49 -15.62 28.21 -33.53
N ALA A 50 -15.59 28.20 -34.85
CA ALA A 50 -14.45 27.99 -35.72
C ALA A 50 -13.93 29.33 -36.27
N THR A 51 -12.64 29.39 -36.60
CA THR A 51 -12.02 30.17 -37.71
C THR A 51 -10.54 29.72 -37.81
N ALA A 52 -10.15 28.93 -38.82
CA ALA A 52 -9.60 29.32 -40.12
C ALA A 52 -8.21 30.02 -40.07
N GLY A 53 -7.19 29.37 -40.67
CA GLY A 53 -5.78 29.82 -40.80
C GLY A 53 -5.56 30.93 -41.87
N PRO A 54 -4.40 31.03 -42.59
CA PRO A 54 -3.26 30.10 -42.68
C PRO A 54 -1.84 30.74 -42.77
N SER A 55 -0.82 29.86 -42.94
CA SER A 55 0.43 30.02 -43.71
C SER A 55 1.58 30.92 -43.23
N GLY A 56 2.76 30.30 -43.10
CA GLY A 56 4.06 31.00 -43.14
C GLY A 56 5.25 30.16 -42.68
N VAL A 57 5.84 29.38 -43.58
CA VAL A 57 7.25 28.89 -43.53
C VAL A 57 8.04 29.74 -44.53
N PRO A 58 9.31 30.12 -44.27
CA PRO A 58 10.41 29.16 -44.44
C PRO A 58 11.70 29.34 -43.60
N ALA A 59 12.52 28.29 -43.67
CA ALA A 59 13.98 28.23 -43.76
C ALA A 59 14.88 28.38 -42.51
N SER A 60 15.68 27.34 -42.36
CA SER A 60 16.79 27.06 -41.45
C SER A 60 17.96 28.05 -41.53
N THR A 61 18.68 28.24 -40.42
CA THR A 61 20.16 28.21 -40.34
C THR A 61 20.63 28.23 -38.87
N GLY A 62 21.53 27.31 -38.51
CA GLY A 62 22.76 27.62 -37.77
C GLY A 62 22.72 27.84 -36.24
N ALA A 63 23.46 26.95 -35.57
CA ALA A 63 24.36 27.20 -34.43
C ALA A 63 23.80 27.32 -32.99
N SER A 64 24.13 26.28 -32.23
CA SER A 64 24.75 26.26 -30.89
C SER A 64 24.53 27.40 -29.89
N SER A 65 24.14 26.95 -28.69
CA SER A 65 24.52 27.49 -27.39
C SER A 65 23.96 28.85 -26.99
N ALA A 66 22.83 28.82 -26.27
CA ALA A 66 22.58 29.76 -25.20
C ALA A 66 21.81 29.05 -24.08
N ALA A 67 22.55 28.62 -23.05
CA ALA A 67 21.98 28.44 -21.73
C ALA A 67 21.38 29.79 -21.31
N SER A 68 20.06 29.81 -21.14
CA SER A 68 19.37 30.86 -20.40
C SER A 68 18.60 30.12 -19.32
N GLY A 69 19.17 30.15 -18.13
CA GLY A 69 18.55 29.61 -16.93
C GLY A 69 17.29 30.39 -16.66
N ASP A 70 16.15 29.78 -16.98
CA ASP A 70 14.93 30.09 -16.28
C ASP A 70 15.03 29.38 -14.93
N SER A 71 15.50 30.12 -13.92
CA SER A 71 15.36 29.70 -12.53
C SER A 71 13.92 29.94 -12.09
N THR A 72 12.98 29.31 -12.77
CA THR A 72 11.81 28.79 -12.09
C THR A 72 12.33 27.57 -11.34
N ALA A 73 12.36 27.65 -10.01
CA ALA A 73 12.62 26.47 -9.21
C ALA A 73 11.58 25.43 -9.63
N ALA A 74 11.99 24.48 -10.48
CA ALA A 74 11.17 23.34 -10.83
C ALA A 74 10.81 22.71 -9.50
N ALA A 75 9.55 22.85 -9.08
CA ALA A 75 9.02 21.99 -8.04
C ALA A 75 9.31 20.59 -8.55
N ALA A 76 10.24 19.87 -7.91
CA ALA A 76 10.61 18.54 -8.33
C ALA A 76 9.33 17.70 -8.30
N THR A 77 8.80 17.38 -9.47
CA THR A 77 7.65 16.50 -9.61
C THR A 77 8.09 15.14 -9.11
N ILE A 78 7.55 14.72 -7.98
CA ILE A 78 7.83 13.40 -7.41
C ILE A 78 7.41 12.32 -8.41
N THR A 79 8.26 11.32 -8.60
CA THR A 79 7.98 10.19 -9.49
C THR A 79 7.85 8.87 -8.72
N ALA A 80 7.16 7.90 -9.30
CA ALA A 80 7.04 6.55 -8.75
C ALA A 80 8.42 5.85 -8.60
N GLU A 81 9.32 6.07 -9.56
CA GLU A 81 10.69 5.55 -9.52
C GLU A 81 11.46 6.08 -8.29
N GLU A 82 11.36 7.38 -7.99
CA GLU A 82 12.01 7.98 -6.82
C GLU A 82 11.47 7.48 -5.47
N LEU A 83 10.25 6.97 -5.45
CA LEU A 83 9.60 6.39 -4.27
C LEU A 83 9.92 4.90 -4.08
N SER A 84 10.47 4.25 -5.11
CA SER A 84 10.82 2.83 -5.07
C SER A 84 12.10 2.59 -4.26
N GLN A 85 12.22 1.39 -3.67
CA GLN A 85 13.37 0.98 -2.86
C GLN A 85 13.85 -0.41 -3.33
N PRO A 86 14.68 -0.46 -4.39
CA PRO A 86 15.08 -1.72 -5.01
C PRO A 86 15.97 -2.59 -4.12
N ASP A 87 16.64 -2.01 -3.12
CA ASP A 87 17.45 -2.73 -2.12
C ASP A 87 16.61 -3.69 -1.25
N ILE A 88 15.31 -3.40 -1.11
CA ILE A 88 14.34 -4.24 -0.41
C ILE A 88 13.30 -4.84 -1.36
N GLU A 89 13.53 -4.82 -2.69
CA GLU A 89 12.59 -5.27 -3.73
C GLU A 89 11.17 -4.68 -3.56
N TYR A 90 11.11 -3.39 -3.23
CA TYR A 90 9.89 -2.61 -3.12
C TYR A 90 9.78 -1.67 -4.33
N THR A 91 8.69 -1.74 -5.07
CA THR A 91 8.47 -0.92 -6.27
C THR A 91 7.16 -0.16 -6.20
N VAL A 92 7.21 1.15 -6.42
CA VAL A 92 6.02 1.94 -6.73
C VAL A 92 5.87 1.98 -8.24
N THR A 93 4.78 1.41 -8.76
CA THR A 93 4.55 1.26 -10.21
C THR A 93 3.83 2.44 -10.83
N GLY A 94 3.05 3.18 -10.03
CA GLY A 94 2.29 4.33 -10.47
C GLY A 94 1.84 5.20 -9.29
N ILE A 95 1.64 6.48 -9.57
CA ILE A 95 1.10 7.49 -8.64
C ILE A 95 0.12 8.40 -9.41
N PRO A 96 -0.83 9.06 -8.72
CA PRO A 96 -1.72 10.00 -9.39
C PRO A 96 -0.95 11.21 -9.92
N GLU A 97 -1.41 11.78 -11.03
CA GLU A 97 -0.87 13.01 -11.59
C GLU A 97 -1.36 14.24 -10.79
N GLU A 98 -0.67 15.37 -10.96
CA GLU A 98 -1.11 16.69 -10.45
C GLU A 98 -1.40 16.76 -8.94
N LEU A 99 -0.60 16.07 -8.11
CA LEU A 99 -0.75 16.08 -6.65
C LEU A 99 -0.47 17.47 -6.04
N SER A 100 -1.36 17.91 -5.16
CA SER A 100 -1.13 19.07 -4.27
C SER A 100 -0.03 18.81 -3.24
N ALA A 101 0.48 19.86 -2.61
CA ALA A 101 1.52 19.72 -1.57
C ALA A 101 1.09 18.82 -0.40
N GLU A 102 -0.19 18.89 -0.01
CA GLU A 102 -0.78 18.06 1.06
C GLU A 102 -0.89 16.60 0.61
N GLN A 103 -1.32 16.34 -0.62
CA GLN A 103 -1.34 14.97 -1.16
C GLN A 103 0.06 14.38 -1.31
N VAL A 104 1.09 15.19 -1.64
CA VAL A 104 2.49 14.75 -1.66
C VAL A 104 2.99 14.39 -0.26
N GLU A 105 2.56 15.11 0.78
CA GLU A 105 2.85 14.75 2.19
C GLU A 105 2.27 13.36 2.52
N VAL A 106 1.00 13.14 2.17
CA VAL A 106 0.31 11.86 2.38
C VAL A 106 0.95 10.73 1.60
N LEU A 107 1.26 10.93 0.32
CA LEU A 107 1.94 9.95 -0.53
C LEU A 107 3.24 9.47 0.10
N LYS A 108 4.09 10.42 0.55
CA LYS A 108 5.37 10.10 1.17
C LYS A 108 5.20 9.36 2.50
N ALA A 109 4.22 9.77 3.30
CA ALA A 109 3.95 9.11 4.57
C ALA A 109 3.46 7.67 4.37
N TYR A 110 2.53 7.45 3.42
CA TYR A 110 2.05 6.13 3.04
C TYR A 110 3.18 5.23 2.53
N VAL A 111 3.95 5.68 1.52
CA VAL A 111 5.05 4.88 0.95
C VAL A 111 6.11 4.56 2.01
N THR A 112 6.37 5.48 2.94
CA THR A 112 7.29 5.22 4.06
C THR A 112 6.76 4.11 4.97
N TYR A 113 5.47 4.14 5.32
CA TYR A 113 4.82 3.09 6.09
C TYR A 113 4.87 1.74 5.36
N ASP A 114 4.49 1.72 4.08
CA ASP A 114 4.34 0.50 3.29
C ASP A 114 5.70 -0.19 3.05
N ALA A 115 6.69 0.57 2.58
CA ALA A 115 8.04 0.06 2.37
C ALA A 115 8.71 -0.46 3.66
N ARG A 116 8.49 0.22 4.79
CA ARG A 116 9.01 -0.24 6.08
C ARG A 116 8.30 -1.50 6.57
N THR A 117 6.99 -1.59 6.37
CA THR A 117 6.22 -2.78 6.72
C THR A 117 6.72 -3.99 5.91
N TRP A 118 6.91 -3.83 4.61
CA TRP A 118 7.50 -4.84 3.74
C TRP A 118 8.90 -5.25 4.21
N LYS A 119 9.80 -4.27 4.43
CA LYS A 119 11.15 -4.54 4.94
C LYS A 119 11.13 -5.29 6.27
N GLY A 120 10.31 -4.86 7.24
CA GLY A 120 10.19 -5.50 8.54
C GLY A 120 9.71 -6.95 8.45
N ALA A 121 8.82 -7.26 7.51
CA ALA A 121 8.34 -8.62 7.26
C ALA A 121 9.38 -9.53 6.57
N ARG A 122 10.32 -8.94 5.81
CA ARG A 122 11.46 -9.66 5.20
C ARG A 122 12.58 -9.94 6.20
N GLU A 123 12.91 -8.95 7.02
CA GLU A 123 14.02 -9.05 7.96
C GLU A 123 13.60 -9.69 9.29
N VAL A 124 12.29 -9.74 9.57
CA VAL A 124 11.71 -10.11 10.87
C VAL A 124 12.44 -9.36 11.99
N SER A 125 12.65 -8.07 11.74
CA SER A 125 13.45 -7.15 12.57
C SER A 125 12.84 -5.75 12.56
N GLY A 126 13.28 -4.89 13.49
CA GLY A 126 13.03 -3.45 13.39
C GLY A 126 11.61 -2.98 13.74
N ILE A 127 10.81 -3.81 14.43
CA ILE A 127 9.42 -3.48 14.81
C ILE A 127 9.28 -2.08 15.42
N GLU A 128 10.15 -1.72 16.37
CA GLU A 128 10.15 -0.42 17.09
C GLU A 128 10.28 0.81 16.15
N SER A 129 10.90 0.63 14.98
CA SER A 129 11.08 1.72 14.01
C SER A 129 9.86 1.97 13.12
N ILE A 130 8.90 1.05 13.14
CA ILE A 130 7.74 1.00 12.25
C ILE A 130 6.46 1.30 13.05
N GLU A 131 6.37 0.83 14.30
CA GLU A 131 5.24 1.11 15.19
C GLU A 131 4.84 2.60 15.25
N PRO A 132 5.76 3.58 15.26
CA PRO A 132 5.39 5.00 15.31
C PRO A 132 4.69 5.53 14.05
N LEU A 133 4.58 4.73 12.98
CA LEU A 133 3.90 5.10 11.72
C LEU A 133 2.44 4.64 11.67
N MET A 134 1.97 3.95 12.71
CA MET A 134 0.64 3.37 12.75
C MET A 134 0.04 3.46 14.16
N SER A 135 -1.27 3.29 14.26
CA SER A 135 -1.99 3.31 15.52
C SER A 135 -3.18 2.36 15.48
N GLY A 136 -3.84 2.18 16.63
CA GLY A 136 -5.06 1.38 16.77
C GLY A 136 -4.91 -0.04 16.22
N THR A 137 -5.93 -0.52 15.52
CA THR A 137 -6.00 -1.89 15.00
C THR A 137 -4.87 -2.22 14.02
N VAL A 138 -4.38 -1.25 13.25
CA VAL A 138 -3.26 -1.49 12.32
C VAL A 138 -1.97 -1.82 13.07
N LEU A 139 -1.69 -1.11 14.18
CA LEU A 139 -0.57 -1.42 15.06
C LEU A 139 -0.68 -2.83 15.67
N ASP A 140 -1.87 -3.20 16.14
CA ASP A 140 -2.11 -4.51 16.75
C ASP A 140 -1.99 -5.65 15.72
N ASN A 141 -2.50 -5.45 14.51
CA ASN A 141 -2.35 -6.40 13.41
C ASN A 141 -0.89 -6.57 12.99
N TYR A 142 -0.14 -5.46 12.91
CA TYR A 142 1.28 -5.50 12.57
C TYR A 142 2.10 -6.26 13.62
N ARG A 143 1.86 -6.01 14.91
CA ARG A 143 2.48 -6.77 16.01
C ARG A 143 2.14 -8.26 15.94
N SER A 144 0.90 -8.59 15.61
CA SER A 144 0.44 -9.98 15.49
C SER A 144 1.16 -10.70 14.34
N LEU A 145 1.22 -10.08 13.15
CA LEU A 145 1.98 -10.59 12.01
C LEU A 145 3.46 -10.79 12.35
N TYR A 146 4.09 -9.81 12.99
CA TYR A 146 5.50 -9.88 13.34
C TYR A 146 5.78 -11.00 14.34
N ASN A 147 4.97 -11.11 15.40
CA ASN A 147 5.09 -12.19 16.38
C ASN A 147 4.89 -13.56 15.74
N GLU A 148 3.97 -13.67 14.79
CA GLU A 148 3.76 -14.91 14.03
C GLU A 148 5.03 -15.29 13.27
N LEU A 149 5.54 -14.40 12.40
CA LEU A 149 6.76 -14.60 11.62
C LEU A 149 7.96 -14.99 12.49
N GLN A 150 8.12 -14.31 13.63
CA GLN A 150 9.18 -14.60 14.59
C GLN A 150 8.99 -15.98 15.23
N SER A 151 7.75 -16.33 15.63
CA SER A 151 7.46 -17.60 16.30
C SER A 151 7.56 -18.81 15.38
N SER A 152 7.23 -18.64 14.10
CA SER A 152 7.33 -19.68 13.07
C SER A 152 8.73 -19.81 12.48
N GLY A 153 9.61 -18.82 12.69
CA GLY A 153 10.91 -18.75 12.01
C GLY A 153 10.72 -18.61 10.50
N THR A 154 9.77 -17.78 10.08
CA THR A 154 9.50 -17.51 8.66
C THR A 154 9.59 -16.04 8.35
N HIS A 155 9.96 -15.71 7.11
CA HIS A 155 10.02 -14.35 6.59
C HIS A 155 9.46 -14.28 5.17
N TYR A 156 9.27 -13.06 4.67
CA TYR A 156 8.89 -12.84 3.28
C TYR A 156 10.11 -12.67 2.36
N GLU A 157 10.01 -13.20 1.15
CA GLU A 157 10.98 -13.05 0.07
C GLU A 157 10.29 -12.65 -1.23
N GLY A 158 11.11 -12.26 -2.21
CA GLY A 158 10.68 -11.89 -3.55
C GLY A 158 10.54 -10.37 -3.70
N SER A 159 9.64 -9.94 -4.58
CA SER A 159 9.34 -8.53 -4.84
C SER A 159 7.90 -8.21 -4.51
N TYR A 160 7.70 -6.99 -4.00
CA TYR A 160 6.41 -6.40 -3.73
C TYR A 160 6.29 -5.10 -4.53
N ALA A 161 5.16 -4.91 -5.19
CA ALA A 161 4.89 -3.71 -5.94
C ALA A 161 3.55 -3.09 -5.54
N VAL A 162 3.47 -1.76 -5.64
CA VAL A 162 2.27 -1.00 -5.30
C VAL A 162 2.01 0.11 -6.31
N GLU A 163 0.76 0.21 -6.76
CA GLU A 163 0.25 1.37 -7.50
C GLU A 163 -0.61 2.21 -6.58
N ILE A 164 -0.34 3.52 -6.50
CA ILE A 164 -1.18 4.46 -5.77
C ILE A 164 -2.22 5.00 -6.76
N LEU A 165 -3.47 4.62 -6.57
CA LEU A 165 -4.58 4.92 -7.48
C LEU A 165 -5.17 6.30 -7.20
N SER A 166 -5.34 6.66 -5.93
CA SER A 166 -5.90 7.95 -5.53
C SER A 166 -5.42 8.38 -4.15
N ILE A 167 -5.42 9.69 -3.92
CA ILE A 167 -5.13 10.31 -2.62
C ILE A 167 -6.16 11.40 -2.37
N GLU A 168 -6.94 11.25 -1.32
CA GLU A 168 -7.93 12.22 -0.88
C GLU A 168 -7.54 12.77 0.47
N VAL A 169 -7.52 14.10 0.61
CA VAL A 169 -7.24 14.79 1.87
C VAL A 169 -8.53 15.47 2.33
N ALA A 170 -8.89 15.28 3.59
CA ALA A 170 -10.06 15.92 4.18
C ALA A 170 -9.89 17.43 4.23
N GLN A 171 -11.00 18.17 4.26
CA GLN A 171 -10.98 19.63 4.20
C GLN A 171 -10.26 20.29 5.40
N ASP A 172 -10.22 19.63 6.54
CA ASP A 172 -9.48 20.06 7.73
C ASP A 172 -7.98 19.73 7.67
N GLY A 173 -7.54 18.91 6.70
CA GLY A 173 -6.17 18.47 6.52
C GLY A 173 -5.69 17.44 7.55
N ASP A 174 -6.58 16.98 8.44
CA ASP A 174 -6.24 16.08 9.55
C ASP A 174 -6.47 14.61 9.23
N ALA A 175 -7.25 14.30 8.19
CA ALA A 175 -7.47 12.95 7.71
C ALA A 175 -7.17 12.84 6.20
N ALA A 176 -6.73 11.66 5.77
CA ALA A 176 -6.52 11.34 4.37
C ALA A 176 -6.83 9.87 4.09
N THR A 177 -7.24 9.60 2.85
CA THR A 177 -7.44 8.25 2.33
C THR A 177 -6.52 8.02 1.14
N VAL A 178 -5.83 6.89 1.13
CA VAL A 178 -5.02 6.42 -0.01
C VAL A 178 -5.64 5.14 -0.53
N GLN A 179 -5.91 5.08 -1.84
CA GLN A 179 -6.34 3.85 -2.49
C GLN A 179 -5.16 3.24 -3.24
N THR A 180 -4.90 1.95 -3.05
CA THR A 180 -3.79 1.26 -3.70
C THR A 180 -4.19 -0.05 -4.35
N CYS A 181 -3.43 -0.43 -5.37
CA CYS A 181 -3.37 -1.79 -5.87
C CYS A 181 -2.02 -2.40 -5.45
N ASN A 182 -2.07 -3.44 -4.64
CA ASN A 182 -0.90 -4.12 -4.11
C ASN A 182 -0.65 -5.41 -4.90
N ASP A 183 0.53 -5.57 -5.48
CA ASP A 183 0.96 -6.77 -6.21
C ASP A 183 1.84 -7.64 -5.31
N HIS A 184 1.28 -8.78 -4.94
CA HIS A 184 1.91 -9.82 -4.14
C HIS A 184 2.31 -11.05 -4.98
N THR A 185 2.14 -11.04 -6.31
CA THR A 185 2.35 -12.20 -7.20
C THR A 185 3.74 -12.82 -7.10
N ARG A 186 4.75 -12.01 -6.73
CA ARG A 186 6.14 -12.43 -6.59
C ARG A 186 6.59 -12.51 -5.14
N THR A 187 5.67 -12.37 -4.19
CA THR A 187 5.95 -12.54 -2.77
C THR A 187 5.77 -14.00 -2.36
N LYS A 188 6.63 -14.48 -1.47
CA LYS A 188 6.51 -15.81 -0.87
C LYS A 188 6.90 -15.78 0.59
N ARG A 189 6.24 -16.61 1.40
CA ARG A 189 6.66 -16.85 2.78
C ARG A 189 7.57 -18.07 2.81
N VAL A 190 8.71 -17.93 3.46
CA VAL A 190 9.74 -18.98 3.52
C VAL A 190 10.18 -19.19 4.96
N ALA A 191 10.54 -20.42 5.31
CA ALA A 191 11.19 -20.71 6.58
C ALA A 191 12.68 -20.35 6.54
N GLU A 192 13.32 -20.24 7.71
CA GLU A 192 14.78 -20.07 7.84
C GLU A 192 15.60 -21.12 7.07
N THR A 193 15.05 -22.33 6.89
CA THR A 193 15.68 -23.41 6.10
C THR A 193 15.67 -23.16 4.59
N GLY A 194 15.02 -22.09 4.13
CA GLY A 194 14.80 -21.75 2.72
C GLY A 194 13.64 -22.51 2.07
N GLN A 195 12.92 -23.34 2.83
CA GLN A 195 11.73 -24.02 2.33
C GLN A 195 10.55 -23.05 2.27
N GLU A 196 9.90 -22.97 1.11
CA GLU A 196 8.66 -22.22 0.96
C GLU A 196 7.54 -22.83 1.81
N ASP A 197 6.82 -21.97 2.52
CA ASP A 197 5.63 -22.37 3.26
C ASP A 197 4.55 -22.78 2.26
N GLN A 198 4.11 -24.05 2.34
CA GLN A 198 3.09 -24.59 1.43
C GLN A 198 1.72 -23.94 1.64
N ASN A 199 1.53 -23.22 2.75
CA ASN A 199 0.35 -22.41 3.01
C ASN A 199 0.54 -20.95 2.62
N THR A 200 1.61 -20.59 1.90
CA THR A 200 1.71 -19.28 1.28
C THR A 200 0.48 -19.09 0.39
N GLU A 201 -0.45 -18.25 0.83
CA GLU A 201 -1.56 -17.84 0.01
C GLU A 201 -0.97 -17.18 -1.24
N LYS A 202 -1.24 -17.76 -2.40
CA LYS A 202 -0.88 -17.18 -3.69
C LYS A 202 -1.80 -15.99 -3.96
N ARG A 203 -1.63 -14.92 -3.19
CA ARG A 203 -2.30 -13.65 -3.45
C ARG A 203 -1.57 -12.99 -4.63
N ALA A 204 -2.29 -12.68 -5.70
CA ALA A 204 -1.75 -11.93 -6.82
C ALA A 204 -1.90 -10.44 -6.56
N TYR A 205 -3.13 -9.99 -6.35
CA TYR A 205 -3.48 -8.56 -6.29
C TYR A 205 -4.43 -8.27 -5.13
N GLU A 206 -4.27 -7.12 -4.49
CA GLU A 206 -5.15 -6.65 -3.41
C GLU A 206 -5.41 -5.16 -3.54
N LEU A 207 -6.66 -4.78 -3.78
CA LEU A 207 -7.11 -3.40 -3.67
C LEU A 207 -7.24 -3.04 -2.19
N ALA A 208 -6.67 -1.92 -1.74
CA ALA A 208 -6.78 -1.47 -0.35
C ALA A 208 -7.17 0.01 -0.26
N HIS A 209 -7.93 0.35 0.79
CA HIS A 209 -8.17 1.72 1.21
C HIS A 209 -7.49 1.95 2.56
N ILE A 210 -6.58 2.92 2.61
CA ILE A 210 -5.78 3.21 3.77
C ILE A 210 -6.21 4.55 4.35
N THR A 211 -6.67 4.53 5.59
CA THR A 211 -7.02 5.76 6.32
C THR A 211 -5.84 6.21 7.15
N MET A 212 -5.44 7.47 6.98
CA MET A 212 -4.37 8.12 7.73
C MET A 212 -4.90 9.34 8.45
N ASN A 213 -4.49 9.55 9.70
CA ASN A 213 -4.78 10.78 10.44
C ASN A 213 -3.50 11.44 10.92
N LYS A 214 -3.54 12.77 10.97
CA LYS A 214 -2.51 13.61 11.56
C LYS A 214 -2.66 13.58 13.08
N ILE A 215 -1.74 12.88 13.76
CA ILE A 215 -1.67 12.79 15.21
C ILE A 215 -0.37 13.47 15.64
N GLU A 216 -0.48 14.54 16.44
CA GLU A 216 0.65 15.37 16.86
C GLU A 216 1.51 15.88 15.68
N GLY A 217 0.86 16.22 14.57
CA GLY A 217 1.52 16.73 13.36
C GLY A 217 2.16 15.66 12.49
N LYS A 218 1.96 14.37 12.78
CA LYS A 218 2.47 13.25 11.98
C LYS A 218 1.32 12.44 11.40
N LEU A 219 1.43 12.05 10.14
CA LEU A 219 0.48 11.12 9.52
C LEU A 219 0.77 9.70 9.98
N LEU A 220 -0.20 9.08 10.63
CA LEU A 220 -0.17 7.68 11.05
C LEU A 220 -1.25 6.92 10.28
N VAL A 221 -1.02 5.63 10.00
CA VAL A 221 -2.03 4.73 9.45
C VAL A 221 -2.94 4.20 10.58
N LEU A 222 -4.26 4.29 10.40
CA LEU A 222 -5.26 3.89 11.41
C LEU A 222 -6.09 2.68 10.98
N SER A 223 -6.43 2.60 9.68
CA SER A 223 -7.11 1.45 9.10
C SER A 223 -6.52 1.10 7.74
N VAL A 224 -6.59 -0.19 7.42
CA VAL A 224 -6.34 -0.73 6.09
C VAL A 224 -7.53 -1.62 5.79
N ASP A 225 -8.38 -1.17 4.88
CA ASP A 225 -9.58 -1.87 4.45
C ASP A 225 -9.28 -2.51 3.09
N ALA A 226 -8.82 -3.77 3.15
CA ALA A 226 -8.50 -4.56 1.98
C ALA A 226 -9.77 -5.13 1.34
N GLY A 227 -9.88 -4.96 0.03
CA GLY A 227 -10.87 -5.60 -0.83
C GLY A 227 -10.57 -7.09 -1.04
N PRO A 228 -11.37 -7.77 -1.88
CA PRO A 228 -11.11 -9.16 -2.22
C PRO A 228 -9.73 -9.32 -2.89
N VAL A 229 -9.01 -10.39 -2.52
CA VAL A 229 -7.80 -10.80 -3.25
C VAL A 229 -8.12 -11.10 -4.71
N GLU A 230 -7.12 -10.97 -5.58
CA GLU A 230 -7.21 -11.05 -7.05
C GLU A 230 -7.99 -9.89 -7.70
N THR A 231 -8.12 -8.76 -6.99
CA THR A 231 -8.77 -7.56 -7.56
C THR A 231 -7.87 -6.34 -7.48
N CYS A 232 -7.69 -5.74 -8.65
CA CYS A 232 -7.39 -4.36 -8.98
C CYS A 232 -8.11 -4.12 -10.33
#